data_AF-A0A0B6YNT6-F1
#
_entry.id   AF-A0A0B6YNT6-F1
#
_cell.length_a   1.000
_cell.length_b   1.000
_cell.length_c   1.000
_cell.angle_alpha   90.00
_cell.angle_beta   90.00
_cell.angle_gamma   90.00
#
_symmetry.space_group_name_H-M   'P 1'
#
loop_
_entity.id
_entity.type
_entity.pdbx_description
1 polymer ?
#
loop_
_entity_poly.entity_id
_entity_poly.type
_entity_poly.pdbx_seq_one_letter_code
_entity_poly.pdbx_strand_id
1 'polypeptide(L)'
;EKPSMCMCHLDSKSAQGFSTTGYFCPQCKSKYCELPTECKACNLTLVSAPHLARSYHHLFPPESYKEFLTSDIVTDGSVCCYACQIEILDPHTYVCEKCEQNFCLDCDMFVHETLHSCPGCASFRNLQTIQAMNTS
;
A
#
# COMPACT_ATOMS: atom_id res chain seq x y z
N GLU A 1 -13.02 -29.64 6.64
CA GLU A 1 -11.56 -29.50 6.66
C GLU A 1 -10.90 -30.67 7.40
N LYS A 2 -10.13 -31.51 6.70
CA LYS A 2 -9.31 -32.58 7.35
C LYS A 2 -7.93 -31.99 7.71
N PRO A 3 -7.35 -32.31 8.87
CA PRO A 3 -6.02 -31.83 9.25
C PRO A 3 -4.98 -32.37 8.25
N SER A 4 -4.06 -31.50 7.84
CA SER A 4 -3.00 -31.83 6.88
C SER A 4 -1.66 -31.34 7.38
N MET A 5 -0.62 -32.11 7.08
CA MET A 5 0.75 -31.82 7.53
C MET A 5 1.34 -30.67 6.70
N CYS A 6 1.94 -29.69 7.36
CA CYS A 6 2.65 -28.61 6.67
C CYS A 6 4.10 -29.03 6.32
N MET A 7 4.57 -28.60 5.15
CA MET A 7 5.92 -28.87 4.66
C MET A 7 7.01 -28.14 5.49
N CYS A 8 6.65 -27.08 6.23
CA CYS A 8 7.58 -26.36 7.10
C CYS A 8 8.09 -27.20 8.28
N HIS A 9 7.29 -28.17 8.74
CA HIS A 9 7.53 -28.92 9.98
C HIS A 9 7.63 -30.43 9.73
N LEU A 10 7.86 -30.84 8.49
CA LEU A 10 7.95 -32.25 8.12
C LEU A 10 9.07 -32.98 8.89
N ASP A 11 10.18 -32.27 9.16
CA ASP A 11 11.35 -32.80 9.87
C ASP A 11 11.32 -32.52 11.39
N SER A 12 10.36 -31.73 11.86
CA SER A 12 10.25 -31.34 13.26
C SER A 12 9.50 -32.42 14.03
N LYS A 13 10.14 -33.05 15.03
CA LYS A 13 9.46 -33.95 16.00
C LYS A 13 8.47 -33.23 16.93
N SER A 14 7.97 -32.04 16.54
CA SER A 14 7.01 -31.26 17.29
C SER A 14 5.59 -31.47 16.74
N ALA A 15 4.61 -31.57 17.64
CA ALA A 15 3.19 -31.75 17.29
C ALA A 15 2.55 -30.56 16.53
N GLN A 16 3.35 -29.57 16.11
CA GLN A 16 2.94 -28.33 15.45
C GLN A 16 2.77 -28.49 13.92
N GLY A 17 3.04 -29.69 13.38
CA GLY A 17 2.93 -29.97 11.94
C GLY A 17 1.50 -30.21 11.43
N PHE A 18 0.54 -30.49 12.31
CA PHE A 18 -0.86 -30.73 11.94
C PHE A 18 -1.71 -29.50 12.20
N SER A 19 -2.15 -28.85 11.13
CA SER A 19 -3.14 -27.77 11.22
C SER A 19 -4.30 -28.06 10.26
N THR A 20 -5.44 -27.44 10.50
CA THR A 20 -6.51 -27.33 9.48
C THR A 20 -6.27 -26.12 8.59
N THR A 21 -5.72 -25.05 9.13
CA THR A 21 -5.45 -23.77 8.46
C THR A 21 -4.03 -23.67 7.91
N GLY A 22 -3.85 -22.95 6.80
CA GLY A 22 -2.54 -22.70 6.20
C GLY A 22 -2.65 -22.22 4.76
N TYR A 23 -1.51 -21.96 4.15
CA TYR A 23 -1.39 -21.50 2.77
C TYR A 23 -1.01 -22.67 1.86
N PHE A 24 -1.62 -22.74 0.69
CA PHE A 24 -1.34 -23.79 -0.29
C PHE A 24 -0.53 -23.22 -1.45
N CYS A 25 0.53 -23.92 -1.84
CA CYS A 25 1.27 -23.60 -3.05
C CYS A 25 0.35 -23.74 -4.27
N PRO A 26 0.24 -22.72 -5.15
CA PRO A 26 -0.65 -22.80 -6.31
C PRO A 26 -0.20 -23.88 -7.31
N GLN A 27 1.11 -24.15 -7.39
CA GLN A 27 1.71 -25.07 -8.36
C GLN A 27 1.66 -26.54 -7.91
N CYS A 28 2.15 -26.85 -6.70
CA CYS A 28 2.25 -28.24 -6.23
C CYS A 28 1.24 -28.63 -5.12
N LYS A 29 0.41 -27.67 -4.66
CA LYS A 29 -0.58 -27.84 -3.58
C LYS A 29 0.00 -28.24 -2.21
N SER A 30 1.32 -28.16 -2.02
CA SER A 30 1.93 -28.33 -0.68
C SER A 30 1.46 -27.24 0.28
N LYS A 31 1.28 -27.62 1.54
CA LYS A 31 0.75 -26.73 2.60
C LYS A 31 1.87 -26.12 3.45
N TYR A 32 1.72 -24.86 3.78
CA TYR A 32 2.64 -24.07 4.62
C TYR A 32 1.86 -23.36 5.73
N CYS A 33 2.46 -23.23 6.91
CA CYS A 33 1.81 -22.59 8.07
C CYS A 33 1.92 -21.07 8.05
N GLU A 34 2.95 -20.51 7.41
CA GLU A 34 3.23 -19.08 7.35
C GLU A 34 3.82 -18.68 6.00
N LEU A 35 3.67 -17.39 5.66
CA LEU A 35 4.25 -16.73 4.50
C LEU A 35 4.98 -15.47 4.99
N PRO A 36 6.09 -15.04 4.37
CA PRO A 36 6.66 -15.54 3.12
C PRO A 36 7.54 -16.79 3.30
N THR A 37 7.53 -17.71 2.34
CA THR A 37 8.38 -18.92 2.36
C THR A 37 8.65 -19.47 0.97
N GLU A 38 9.76 -20.16 0.78
CA GLU A 38 10.07 -20.86 -0.48
C GLU A 38 9.50 -22.29 -0.45
N CYS A 39 8.75 -22.65 -1.48
CA CYS A 39 8.15 -23.97 -1.56
C CYS A 39 9.22 -25.07 -1.75
N LYS A 40 9.49 -25.87 -0.71
CA LYS A 40 10.45 -26.99 -0.77
C LYS A 40 10.17 -28.07 -1.83
N ALA A 41 8.98 -28.13 -2.42
CA ALA A 41 8.62 -29.11 -3.44
C ALA A 41 8.79 -28.61 -4.88
N CYS A 42 8.66 -27.30 -5.14
CA CYS A 42 8.75 -26.74 -6.49
C CYS A 42 9.56 -25.43 -6.59
N ASN A 43 10.20 -25.00 -5.50
CA ASN A 43 11.01 -23.79 -5.36
C ASN A 43 10.29 -22.47 -5.67
N LEU A 44 8.96 -22.49 -5.77
CA LEU A 44 8.17 -21.27 -5.92
C LEU A 44 8.16 -20.46 -4.62
N THR A 45 8.53 -19.18 -4.69
CA THR A 45 8.40 -18.23 -3.58
C THR A 45 6.92 -17.93 -3.32
N LEU A 46 6.45 -18.31 -2.14
CA LEU A 46 5.10 -18.05 -1.68
C LEU A 46 5.10 -16.78 -0.83
N VAL A 47 4.36 -15.79 -1.28
CA VAL A 47 4.20 -14.47 -0.66
C VAL A 47 2.72 -14.13 -0.62
N SER A 48 2.25 -13.51 0.47
CA SER A 48 0.86 -13.07 0.54
C SER A 48 0.70 -11.75 -0.21
N ALA A 49 -0.45 -11.57 -0.87
CA ALA A 49 -0.77 -10.29 -1.51
C ALA A 49 -0.68 -9.09 -0.55
N PRO A 50 -1.10 -9.19 0.74
CA PRO A 50 -0.89 -8.12 1.71
C PRO A 50 0.58 -7.82 2.07
N HIS A 51 1.44 -8.85 2.15
CA HIS A 51 2.87 -8.64 2.42
C HIS A 51 3.55 -7.93 1.24
N LEU A 52 3.19 -8.33 0.02
CA LEU A 52 3.58 -7.64 -1.21
C LEU A 52 3.06 -6.19 -1.22
N ALA A 53 1.76 -5.97 -1.00
CA ALA A 53 1.12 -4.65 -0.91
C ALA A 53 1.85 -3.71 0.06
N ARG A 54 2.22 -4.21 1.24
CA ARG A 54 2.97 -3.41 2.21
C ARG A 54 4.38 -3.06 1.73
N SER A 55 5.08 -4.01 1.10
CA SER A 55 6.39 -3.73 0.51
C SER A 55 6.32 -2.82 -0.73
N TYR A 56 5.20 -2.79 -1.46
CA TYR A 56 5.03 -1.96 -2.65
C TYR A 56 5.19 -0.46 -2.36
N HIS A 57 4.80 0.02 -1.17
CA HIS A 57 4.99 1.43 -0.79
C HIS A 57 6.47 1.84 -0.67
N HIS A 58 7.39 0.89 -0.43
CA HIS A 58 8.83 1.13 -0.47
C HIS A 58 9.43 0.98 -1.87
N LEU A 59 8.76 0.21 -2.75
CA LEU A 59 9.21 -0.03 -4.11
C LEU A 59 8.77 1.10 -5.08
N PHE A 60 7.68 1.80 -4.76
CA PHE A 60 7.15 2.91 -5.55
C PHE A 60 6.68 4.04 -4.62
N PRO A 61 7.58 4.94 -4.21
CA PRO A 61 7.20 6.12 -3.44
C PRO A 61 6.17 6.96 -4.20
N PRO A 62 5.15 7.53 -3.54
CA PRO A 62 4.26 8.49 -4.18
C PRO A 62 5.06 9.71 -4.67
N GLU A 63 4.67 10.25 -5.82
CA GLU A 63 5.23 11.51 -6.33
C GLU A 63 4.94 12.65 -5.34
N SER A 64 5.99 13.40 -5.02
CA SER A 64 5.92 14.61 -4.20
C SER A 64 4.90 15.61 -4.77
N TYR A 65 4.10 16.22 -3.90
CA TYR A 65 3.24 17.33 -4.30
C TYR A 65 4.10 18.52 -4.73
N LYS A 66 3.60 19.30 -5.68
CA LYS A 66 4.24 20.55 -6.06
C LYS A 66 3.92 21.65 -5.07
N GLU A 67 4.95 22.31 -4.62
CA GLU A 67 4.85 23.48 -3.74
C GLU A 67 4.53 24.73 -4.56
N PHE A 68 3.55 25.49 -4.10
CA PHE A 68 3.15 26.78 -4.65
C PHE A 68 2.98 27.80 -3.53
N LEU A 69 3.13 29.08 -3.86
CA LEU A 69 2.78 30.14 -2.92
C LEU A 69 1.25 30.20 -2.78
N THR A 70 0.78 30.25 -1.54
CA THR A 70 -0.65 30.35 -1.24
C THR A 70 -1.27 31.60 -1.87
N SER A 71 -0.50 32.69 -2.01
CA SER A 71 -0.91 33.92 -2.72
C SER A 71 -1.24 33.70 -4.20
N ASP A 72 -0.62 32.71 -4.85
CA ASP A 72 -0.80 32.46 -6.28
C ASP A 72 -2.05 31.61 -6.55
N ILE A 73 -2.52 30.89 -5.53
CA ILE A 73 -3.70 30.01 -5.57
C ILE A 73 -4.95 30.74 -5.08
N VAL A 74 -4.80 31.62 -4.07
CA VAL A 74 -5.89 32.43 -3.52
C VAL A 74 -6.28 33.53 -4.52
N THR A 75 -7.32 33.26 -5.31
CA THR A 75 -7.88 34.25 -6.26
C THR A 75 -9.14 34.94 -5.75
N ASP A 76 -9.94 34.27 -4.90
CA ASP A 76 -11.14 34.85 -4.26
C ASP A 76 -11.58 34.00 -3.04
N GLY A 77 -10.88 34.11 -1.91
CA GLY A 77 -11.29 33.48 -0.64
C GLY A 77 -10.19 32.70 0.10
N SER A 78 -10.63 31.80 1.00
CA SER A 78 -9.78 30.92 1.79
C SER A 78 -9.50 29.60 1.05
N VAL A 79 -8.28 29.07 1.14
CA VAL A 79 -7.91 27.76 0.59
C VAL A 79 -7.87 26.75 1.73
N CYS A 80 -8.66 25.68 1.62
CA CYS A 80 -8.69 24.60 2.60
C CYS A 80 -7.92 23.37 2.11
N CYS A 81 -7.25 22.69 3.03
CA CYS A 81 -6.63 21.39 2.80
C CYS A 81 -7.71 20.32 2.55
N TYR A 82 -7.57 19.55 1.47
CA TYR A 82 -8.50 18.50 1.11
C TYR A 82 -8.56 17.36 2.14
N ALA A 83 -7.43 17.03 2.78
CA ALA A 83 -7.34 15.90 3.71
C ALA A 83 -7.87 16.22 5.11
N CYS A 84 -7.37 17.28 5.75
CA CYS A 84 -7.77 17.65 7.11
C CYS A 84 -8.94 18.64 7.18
N GLN A 85 -9.36 19.21 6.05
CA GLN A 85 -10.45 20.20 5.94
C GLN A 85 -10.19 21.50 6.72
N ILE A 86 -8.93 21.80 7.03
CA ILE A 86 -8.50 23.02 7.71
C ILE A 86 -8.04 24.05 6.67
N GLU A 87 -8.30 25.32 6.92
CA GLU A 87 -7.77 26.45 6.15
C GLU A 87 -6.23 26.49 6.20
N ILE A 88 -5.60 26.67 5.04
CA ILE A 88 -4.15 26.75 4.90
C ILE A 88 -3.76 28.22 5.10
N LEU A 89 -3.20 28.51 6.28
CA LEU A 89 -2.68 29.84 6.62
C LEU A 89 -1.19 30.00 6.30
N ASP A 90 -0.52 28.89 5.99
CA ASP A 90 0.88 28.88 5.62
C ASP A 90 1.13 29.56 4.26
N PRO A 91 2.32 30.15 4.05
CA PRO A 91 2.66 30.79 2.77
C PRO A 91 2.79 29.80 1.62
N HIS A 92 2.86 28.49 1.91
CA HIS A 92 3.01 27.44 0.91
C HIS A 92 1.83 26.48 0.95
N THR A 93 1.35 26.12 -0.22
CA THR A 93 0.31 25.11 -0.44
C THR A 93 0.88 24.00 -1.34
N TYR A 94 0.59 22.75 -0.99
CA TYR A 94 1.08 21.57 -1.70
C TYR A 94 -0.02 21.01 -2.59
N VAL A 95 0.22 20.93 -3.89
CA VAL A 95 -0.79 20.52 -4.87
C VAL A 95 -0.39 19.20 -5.52
N CYS A 96 -1.31 18.24 -5.51
CA CYS A 96 -1.12 16.99 -6.22
C CYS A 96 -1.37 17.18 -7.72
N GLU A 97 -0.40 16.85 -8.58
CA GLU A 97 -0.53 17.01 -10.04
C GLU A 97 -1.55 16.06 -10.69
N LYS A 98 -1.96 14.99 -9.99
CA LYS A 98 -2.89 13.98 -10.52
C LYS A 98 -4.35 14.31 -10.27
N CYS A 99 -4.67 14.77 -9.06
CA CYS A 99 -6.05 15.08 -8.67
C CYS A 99 -6.30 16.58 -8.45
N GLU A 100 -5.27 17.41 -8.60
CA GLU A 100 -5.31 18.87 -8.51
C GLU A 100 -5.91 19.38 -7.18
N GLN A 101 -5.74 18.61 -6.11
CA GLN A 101 -6.22 18.97 -4.77
C GLN A 101 -5.11 19.64 -3.96
N ASN A 102 -5.51 20.54 -3.06
CA ASN A 102 -4.63 21.30 -2.17
C ASN A 102 -4.43 20.59 -0.83
N PHE A 103 -3.20 20.59 -0.33
CA PHE A 103 -2.81 19.99 0.94
C PHE A 103 -1.95 20.97 1.75
N CYS A 104 -2.11 20.95 3.08
CA CYS A 104 -1.18 21.63 4.00
C CYS A 104 0.11 20.82 4.17
N LEU A 105 1.14 21.44 4.74
CA LEU A 105 2.44 20.80 5.01
C LEU A 105 2.29 19.50 5.83
N ASP A 106 1.50 19.52 6.90
CA ASP A 106 1.32 18.33 7.75
C ASP A 106 0.69 17.16 6.98
N CYS A 107 -0.27 17.46 6.09
CA CYS A 107 -0.90 16.43 5.27
C CYS A 107 0.03 15.94 4.16
N ASP A 108 0.86 16.81 3.59
CA ASP A 108 1.90 16.41 2.64
C ASP A 108 2.89 15.43 3.29
N MET A 109 3.44 15.78 4.45
CA MET A 109 4.34 14.89 5.21
C MET A 109 3.66 13.57 5.58
N PHE A 110 2.43 13.62 6.11
CA PHE A 110 1.70 12.42 6.49
C PHE A 110 1.47 11.48 5.29
N VAL A 111 1.17 12.05 4.12
CA VAL A 111 0.98 11.27 2.90
C VAL A 111 2.28 10.61 2.44
N HIS A 112 3.40 11.33 2.46
CA HIS A 112 4.66 10.83 1.93
C HIS A 112 5.43 9.91 2.90
N GLU A 113 5.24 10.05 4.21
CA GLU A 113 5.96 9.25 5.22
C GLU A 113 5.15 8.10 5.80
N THR A 114 3.82 8.26 5.91
CA THR A 114 2.97 7.31 6.64
C THR A 114 1.95 6.64 5.73
N LEU A 115 1.12 7.42 5.04
CA LEU A 115 -0.01 6.87 4.28
C LEU A 115 0.42 6.27 2.93
N HIS A 116 1.50 6.79 2.34
CA HIS A 116 2.02 6.42 1.02
C HIS A 116 0.96 6.38 -0.09
N SER A 117 -0.08 7.21 0.03
CA SER A 117 -1.19 7.28 -0.91
C SER A 117 -1.89 8.63 -0.77
N CYS A 118 -2.07 9.33 -1.89
CA CYS A 118 -2.80 10.60 -1.94
C CYS A 118 -4.30 10.38 -1.66
N PRO A 119 -4.89 11.03 -0.64
CA PRO A 119 -6.32 10.91 -0.33
C PRO A 119 -7.24 11.37 -1.47
N GLY A 120 -6.82 12.39 -2.23
CA GLY A 120 -7.55 12.87 -3.40
C GLY A 120 -7.57 11.85 -4.53
N CYS A 121 -6.41 11.29 -4.90
CA CYS A 121 -6.37 10.25 -5.93
C CYS A 121 -7.17 8.99 -5.52
N ALA A 122 -7.14 8.64 -4.24
CA ALA A 122 -7.89 7.49 -3.72
C ALA A 122 -9.41 7.71 -3.76
N SER A 123 -9.89 8.95 -3.61
CA SER A 123 -11.32 9.26 -3.64
C SER A 123 -11.90 9.33 -5.06
N PHE A 124 -11.09 9.65 -6.08
CA PHE A 124 -11.53 9.69 -7.48
C PHE A 124 -11.38 8.34 -8.20
N ARG A 125 -12.51 7.68 -8.45
CA ARG A 125 -12.59 6.34 -9.06
C ARG A 125 -11.98 6.21 -10.47
N ASN A 126 -11.85 7.30 -11.22
CA ASN A 126 -11.25 7.30 -12.57
C ASN A 126 -9.70 7.24 -12.56
N LEU A 127 -9.04 7.63 -11.46
CA LEU A 127 -7.57 7.57 -11.35
C LEU A 127 -7.06 6.22 -10.80
N GLN A 128 -7.93 5.45 -10.15
CA GLN A 128 -7.59 4.10 -9.65
C GLN A 128 -7.23 3.13 -10.79
N THR A 129 -7.77 3.36 -12.00
CA THR A 129 -7.48 2.53 -13.18
C THR A 129 -6.05 2.72 -13.70
N ILE A 130 -5.44 3.89 -13.53
CA ILE A 130 -4.08 4.17 -14.03
C ILE A 130 -3.00 3.51 -13.16
N GLN A 131 -3.21 3.42 -11.84
CA GLN A 131 -2.29 2.69 -10.95
C GLN A 131 -2.32 1.16 -11.17
N ALA A 132 -3.43 0.61 -11.68
CA ALA A 132 -3.53 -0.80 -12.04
C ALA A 132 -2.95 -1.13 -13.44
N MET A 133 -2.72 -0.12 -14.29
CA MET A 133 -2.25 -0.31 -15.67
C MET A 133 -0.73 -0.13 -15.82
N ASN A 134 -0.09 0.70 -14.98
CA ASN A 134 1.37 0.83 -14.93
C ASN A 134 2.11 -0.38 -14.31
N THR A 135 1.38 -1.44 -13.94
CA THR A 135 1.92 -2.72 -13.46
C THR A 135 1.83 -3.84 -14.51
N SER A 136 1.71 -3.49 -15.80
CA SER A 136 1.73 -4.46 -16.91
C SER A 136 3.12 -4.59 -17.51
#